data_AF-A0A821G3Z6-F1
#
_entry.id   AF-A0A821G3Z6-F1
#
_cell.length_a   1.000
_cell.length_b   1.000
_cell.length_c   1.000
_cell.angle_alpha   90.00
_cell.angle_beta   90.00
_cell.angle_gamma   90.00
#
_symmetry.space_group_name_H-M   'P 1'
#
loop_
_entity.id
_entity.type
_entity.pdbx_description
1 polymer ?
#
loop_
_entity_poly.entity_id
_entity_poly.type
_entity_poly.pdbx_seq_one_letter_code
_entity_poly.pdbx_strand_id
1 'polypeptide(L)'
;MLIRRAFISLWDSFLELRIKLQRATITCNCLPTSTISDDNELREVIDENAKLFRKTLALLLAIENRRSSKRVHEDDNDEEEFDDKKNSAETTEIFKKISKRLKHDENAIDEQLNKTYERFVPERDAVIQKWFERTRGFAKQNKTNLVEQSPLVQIKEIMSLPDRLIKRTQTSRIDYDLICPPSSPSHPETSTDLTTKMNPELFDDGDFYHQLLREYIERKTSSITDPEQISKHWAQLRKLRTKLKKNLDTKASKDRKIRYNVHKKLINYMAPIDRCSFTDEAKTDLFSSLFGTNKLSTIDTQQTSAVNDIRII
;
A
#
# COMPACT_ATOMS: atom_id res chain seq x y z
N MET A 1 -14.97 -0.54 35.54
CA MET A 1 -13.53 -0.47 35.19
C MET A 1 -13.08 -1.63 34.28
N LEU A 2 -13.52 -2.87 34.55
CA LEU A 2 -13.23 -4.07 33.76
C LEU A 2 -13.70 -3.97 32.30
N ILE A 3 -14.96 -3.56 32.07
CA ILE A 3 -15.54 -3.42 30.72
C ILE A 3 -14.72 -2.46 29.84
N ARG A 4 -14.29 -1.31 30.40
CA ARG A 4 -13.44 -0.34 29.68
C ARG A 4 -12.09 -0.95 29.28
N ARG A 5 -11.46 -1.72 30.16
CA ARG A 5 -10.18 -2.41 29.84
C ARG A 5 -10.37 -3.46 28.75
N ALA A 6 -11.47 -4.21 28.80
CA ALA A 6 -11.80 -5.19 27.76
C ALA A 6 -12.00 -4.53 26.39
N PHE A 7 -12.74 -3.41 26.31
CA PHE A 7 -12.92 -2.67 25.04
C PHE A 7 -11.62 -2.10 24.49
N ILE A 8 -10.76 -1.54 25.35
CA ILE A 8 -9.45 -1.03 24.93
C ILE A 8 -8.57 -2.18 24.41
N SER A 9 -8.55 -3.31 25.11
CA SER A 9 -7.82 -4.50 24.67
C SER A 9 -8.32 -5.03 23.33
N LEU A 10 -9.65 -5.08 23.15
CA LEU A 10 -10.26 -5.53 21.90
C LEU A 10 -9.89 -4.59 20.73
N TRP A 11 -9.95 -3.28 20.96
CA TRP A 11 -9.52 -2.29 19.97
C TRP A 11 -8.04 -2.44 19.63
N ASP A 12 -7.18 -2.65 20.62
CA ASP A 12 -5.75 -2.87 20.39
C ASP A 12 -5.51 -4.14 19.54
N SER A 13 -6.26 -5.22 19.79
CA SER A 13 -6.21 -6.43 18.97
C SER A 13 -6.64 -6.19 17.53
N PHE A 14 -7.71 -5.43 17.28
CA PHE A 14 -8.14 -5.07 15.93
C PHE A 14 -7.11 -4.19 15.20
N LEU A 15 -6.51 -3.24 15.92
CA LEU A 15 -5.48 -2.36 15.40
C LEU A 15 -4.23 -3.15 15.01
N GLU A 16 -3.80 -4.08 15.86
CA GLU A 16 -2.68 -4.98 15.58
C GLU A 16 -2.97 -5.91 14.40
N LEU A 17 -4.17 -6.49 14.33
CA LEU A 17 -4.62 -7.32 13.22
C LEU A 17 -4.53 -6.55 11.90
N ARG A 18 -5.05 -5.31 11.86
CA ARG A 18 -4.97 -4.49 10.64
C ARG A 18 -3.51 -4.19 10.27
N ILE A 19 -2.65 -3.87 11.24
CA ILE A 19 -1.23 -3.61 10.97
C ILE A 19 -0.55 -4.84 10.36
N LYS A 20 -0.83 -6.05 10.86
CA LYS A 20 -0.28 -7.32 10.34
C LYS A 20 -0.80 -7.63 8.93
N LEU A 21 -2.07 -7.33 8.64
CA LEU A 21 -2.66 -7.51 7.31
C LEU A 21 -2.05 -6.61 6.23
N GLN A 22 -1.29 -5.57 6.58
CA GLN A 22 -0.69 -4.67 5.59
C GLN A 22 0.21 -5.40 4.58
N ARG A 23 0.92 -6.44 5.02
CA ARG A 23 1.75 -7.22 4.08
C ARG A 23 0.87 -8.00 3.10
N ALA A 24 -0.23 -8.57 3.58
CA ALA A 24 -1.18 -9.30 2.75
C ALA A 24 -1.81 -8.38 1.68
N THR A 25 -2.24 -7.17 2.06
CA THR A 25 -2.81 -6.20 1.10
C THR A 25 -1.81 -5.80 0.03
N ILE A 26 -0.54 -5.55 0.41
CA ILE A 26 0.53 -5.24 -0.54
C ILE A 26 0.79 -6.42 -1.48
N THR A 27 0.82 -7.66 -0.97
CA THR A 27 1.04 -8.85 -1.81
C THR A 27 -0.13 -9.14 -2.74
N CYS A 28 -1.38 -8.86 -2.32
CA CYS A 28 -2.55 -9.01 -3.19
C CYS A 28 -2.45 -8.11 -4.42
N ASN A 29 -1.89 -6.91 -4.28
CA ASN A 29 -1.66 -6.00 -5.41
C ASN A 29 -0.60 -6.49 -6.41
N CYS A 30 0.17 -7.53 -6.06
CA CYS A 30 1.12 -8.18 -6.97
C CYS A 30 0.50 -9.36 -7.74
N LEU A 31 -0.74 -9.74 -7.43
CA LEU A 31 -1.43 -10.83 -8.12
C LEU A 31 -1.77 -10.42 -9.55
N PRO A 32 -1.68 -11.35 -10.52
CA PRO A 32 -2.00 -11.06 -11.91
C PRO A 32 -3.50 -10.84 -12.11
N THR A 33 -3.85 -9.80 -12.86
CA THR A 33 -5.25 -9.38 -13.11
C THR A 33 -5.95 -10.22 -14.19
N SER A 34 -5.22 -10.71 -15.20
CA SER A 34 -5.86 -11.27 -16.41
C SER A 34 -5.27 -12.58 -16.91
N THR A 35 -4.33 -13.18 -16.19
CA THR A 35 -3.63 -14.40 -16.61
C THR A 35 -3.33 -15.28 -15.41
N ILE A 36 -4.39 -15.74 -14.73
CA ILE A 36 -4.28 -17.02 -14.04
C ILE A 36 -4.30 -18.04 -15.17
N SER A 37 -3.09 -18.41 -15.60
CA SER A 37 -2.82 -19.51 -16.54
C SER A 37 -3.73 -20.70 -16.21
N ASP A 38 -4.06 -21.53 -17.22
CA ASP A 38 -4.82 -22.79 -17.10
C ASP A 38 -4.10 -23.85 -16.24
N ASP A 39 -3.64 -23.47 -15.06
CA ASP A 39 -3.00 -24.31 -14.08
C ASP A 39 -4.08 -24.88 -13.16
N ASN A 40 -4.32 -26.19 -13.33
CA ASN A 40 -5.32 -26.92 -12.57
C ASN A 40 -4.97 -26.95 -11.07
N GLU A 41 -3.68 -26.97 -10.71
CA GLU A 41 -3.24 -27.00 -9.31
C GLU A 41 -3.57 -25.65 -8.62
N LEU A 42 -3.33 -24.54 -9.33
CA LEU A 42 -3.68 -23.22 -8.83
C LEU A 42 -5.19 -23.02 -8.69
N ARG A 43 -5.99 -23.56 -9.63
CA ARG A 43 -7.46 -23.53 -9.56
C ARG A 43 -8.00 -24.29 -8.34
N GLU A 44 -7.46 -25.48 -8.07
CA GLU A 44 -7.86 -26.26 -6.90
C GLU A 44 -7.57 -25.51 -5.59
N VAL A 45 -6.39 -24.92 -5.45
CA VAL A 45 -6.02 -24.12 -4.27
C VAL A 45 -6.92 -22.88 -4.12
N ILE A 46 -7.26 -22.20 -5.22
CA ILE A 46 -8.19 -21.06 -5.19
C ILE A 46 -9.58 -21.51 -4.73
N ASP A 47 -10.09 -22.63 -5.25
CA ASP A 47 -11.41 -23.16 -4.90
C ASP A 47 -11.48 -23.60 -3.43
N GLU A 48 -10.44 -24.26 -2.93
CA GLU A 48 -10.33 -24.62 -1.52
C GLU A 48 -10.31 -23.38 -0.62
N ASN A 49 -9.49 -22.38 -0.96
CA ASN A 49 -9.44 -21.12 -0.25
C ASN A 49 -10.79 -20.40 -0.29
N ALA A 50 -11.46 -20.33 -1.44
CA ALA A 50 -12.78 -19.72 -1.58
C ALA A 50 -13.82 -20.45 -0.71
N LYS A 51 -13.77 -21.78 -0.61
CA LYS A 51 -14.63 -22.56 0.31
C LYS A 51 -14.34 -22.22 1.78
N LEU A 52 -13.07 -22.10 2.15
CA LEU A 52 -12.68 -21.71 3.51
C LEU A 52 -13.13 -20.29 3.85
N PHE A 53 -12.92 -19.33 2.95
CA PHE A 53 -13.39 -17.94 3.09
C PHE A 53 -14.91 -17.85 3.25
N ARG A 54 -15.67 -18.58 2.43
CA ARG A 54 -17.14 -18.62 2.58
C ARG A 54 -17.57 -19.18 3.93
N LYS A 55 -16.88 -20.22 4.44
CA LYS A 55 -17.17 -20.79 5.77
C LYS A 55 -16.82 -19.81 6.90
N THR A 56 -15.66 -19.16 6.85
CA THR A 56 -15.27 -18.20 7.90
C THR A 56 -16.21 -17.00 7.91
N LEU A 57 -16.56 -16.47 6.74
CA LEU A 57 -17.52 -15.37 6.61
C LEU A 57 -18.93 -15.76 7.11
N ALA A 58 -19.41 -16.96 6.78
CA ALA A 58 -20.68 -17.46 7.30
C ALA A 58 -20.70 -17.54 8.83
N LEU A 59 -19.57 -17.93 9.44
CA LEU A 59 -19.43 -18.03 10.89
C LEU A 59 -19.42 -16.65 11.55
N LEU A 60 -18.71 -15.68 10.98
CA LEU A 60 -18.71 -14.30 11.46
C LEU A 60 -20.11 -13.67 11.42
N LEU A 61 -20.82 -13.83 10.30
CA LEU A 61 -22.20 -13.34 10.17
C LEU A 61 -23.16 -14.03 11.15
N ALA A 62 -22.96 -15.33 11.43
CA ALA A 62 -23.77 -16.04 12.41
C ALA A 62 -23.57 -15.50 13.83
N ILE A 63 -22.33 -15.19 14.22
CA ILE A 63 -22.00 -14.56 15.50
C ILE A 63 -22.64 -13.17 15.60
N GLU A 64 -22.56 -12.37 14.54
CA GLU A 64 -23.13 -11.02 14.49
C GLU A 64 -24.65 -11.01 14.57
N ASN A 65 -25.32 -11.89 13.81
CA ASN A 65 -26.78 -12.03 13.85
C ASN A 65 -27.27 -12.40 15.25
N ARG A 66 -26.59 -13.34 15.92
CA ARG A 66 -26.93 -13.71 17.30
C ARG A 66 -26.75 -12.55 18.27
N ARG A 67 -25.63 -11.80 18.16
CA ARG A 67 -25.42 -10.59 18.99
C ARG A 67 -26.53 -9.57 18.78
N SER A 68 -26.96 -9.40 17.54
CA SER A 68 -28.02 -8.45 17.20
C SER A 68 -29.39 -8.91 17.69
N SER A 69 -29.70 -10.21 17.67
CA SER A 69 -30.93 -10.75 18.25
C SER A 69 -30.98 -10.60 19.77
N LYS A 70 -29.88 -10.89 20.47
CA LYS A 70 -29.81 -10.74 21.93
C LYS A 70 -29.94 -9.30 22.40
N ARG A 71 -29.42 -8.34 21.64
CA ARG A 71 -29.56 -6.91 21.97
C ARG A 71 -31.00 -6.40 21.95
N VAL A 72 -31.86 -6.95 21.09
CA VAL A 72 -33.29 -6.57 21.07
C VAL A 72 -34.00 -7.10 22.31
N HIS A 73 -33.55 -8.24 22.84
CA HIS A 73 -34.12 -8.85 24.04
C HIS A 73 -33.56 -8.31 25.36
N GLU A 74 -32.43 -7.58 25.37
CA GLU A 74 -31.89 -6.92 26.57
C GLU A 74 -32.65 -5.62 26.95
N ASP A 75 -33.46 -5.04 26.05
CA ASP A 75 -34.38 -3.95 26.39
C ASP A 75 -35.64 -4.45 27.10
N ASP A 76 -35.93 -5.76 27.01
CA ASP A 76 -36.88 -6.47 27.87
C ASP A 76 -36.11 -7.04 29.07
N ASN A 77 -36.55 -6.71 30.28
CA ASN A 77 -35.89 -6.87 31.59
C ASN A 77 -35.53 -8.32 32.05
N ASP A 78 -35.21 -9.24 31.14
CA ASP A 78 -34.91 -10.62 31.49
C ASP A 78 -33.40 -10.85 31.53
N GLU A 79 -32.84 -10.97 32.74
CA GLU A 79 -31.49 -11.51 32.97
C GLU A 79 -31.46 -12.99 32.53
N GLU A 80 -31.36 -13.25 31.22
CA GLU A 80 -31.19 -14.61 30.71
C GLU A 80 -29.82 -15.16 31.15
N GLU A 81 -29.85 -16.25 31.91
CA GLU A 81 -28.66 -17.01 32.31
C GLU A 81 -27.84 -17.43 31.08
N PHE A 82 -26.52 -17.18 31.10
CA PHE A 82 -25.62 -17.44 29.98
C PHE A 82 -25.41 -18.95 29.78
N ASP A 83 -26.29 -19.61 29.03
CA ASP A 83 -26.14 -21.02 28.67
C ASP A 83 -25.32 -21.20 27.37
N ASP A 84 -24.05 -21.57 27.53
CA ASP A 84 -23.12 -21.86 26.42
C ASP A 84 -23.62 -22.91 25.43
N LYS A 85 -24.38 -23.92 25.87
CA LYS A 85 -24.85 -25.00 24.98
C LYS A 85 -25.99 -24.52 24.08
N LYS A 86 -26.99 -23.85 24.64
CA LYS A 86 -28.09 -23.23 23.88
C LYS A 86 -27.55 -22.21 22.89
N ASN A 87 -26.61 -21.39 23.35
CA ASN A 87 -25.91 -20.37 22.57
C ASN A 87 -25.13 -20.93 21.38
N SER A 88 -24.42 -22.05 21.59
CA SER A 88 -23.69 -22.75 20.54
C SER A 88 -24.65 -23.35 19.50
N ALA A 89 -25.70 -24.04 19.95
CA ALA A 89 -26.71 -24.64 19.07
C ALA A 89 -27.35 -23.58 18.14
N GLU A 90 -27.78 -22.45 18.69
CA GLU A 90 -28.37 -21.34 17.95
C GLU A 90 -27.39 -20.78 16.88
N THR A 91 -26.13 -20.56 17.24
CA THR A 91 -25.12 -20.12 16.26
C THR A 91 -24.91 -21.14 15.14
N THR A 92 -24.94 -22.44 15.45
CA THR A 92 -24.76 -23.48 14.43
C THR A 92 -25.93 -23.56 13.45
N GLU A 93 -27.16 -23.29 13.91
CA GLU A 93 -28.34 -23.24 13.02
C GLU A 93 -28.29 -22.03 12.09
N ILE A 94 -27.98 -20.84 12.63
CA ILE A 94 -27.81 -19.62 11.85
C ILE A 94 -26.69 -19.81 10.82
N PHE A 95 -25.56 -20.40 11.24
CA PHE A 95 -24.44 -20.73 10.36
C PHE A 95 -24.86 -21.64 9.20
N LYS A 96 -25.61 -22.72 9.47
CA LYS A 96 -26.09 -23.64 8.41
C LYS A 96 -26.98 -22.92 7.41
N LYS A 97 -27.85 -22.02 7.86
CA LYS A 97 -28.74 -21.22 7.00
C LYS A 97 -27.95 -20.26 6.11
N ILE A 98 -27.01 -19.51 6.69
CA ILE A 98 -26.16 -18.56 5.97
C ILE A 98 -25.23 -19.30 4.99
N SER A 99 -24.60 -20.39 5.42
CA SER A 99 -23.70 -21.18 4.58
C SER A 99 -24.41 -21.78 3.36
N LYS A 100 -25.68 -22.21 3.50
CA LYS A 100 -26.48 -22.66 2.34
C LYS A 100 -26.73 -21.52 1.35
N ARG A 101 -27.12 -20.34 1.84
CA ARG A 101 -27.38 -19.17 0.99
C ARG A 101 -26.13 -18.72 0.22
N LEU A 102 -25.00 -18.63 0.92
CA LEU A 102 -23.70 -18.24 0.37
C LEU A 102 -23.11 -19.21 -0.66
N LYS A 103 -23.62 -20.44 -0.75
CA LYS A 103 -23.20 -21.41 -1.78
C LYS A 103 -23.91 -21.21 -3.11
N HIS A 104 -25.09 -20.61 -3.11
CA HIS A 104 -25.96 -20.53 -4.28
C HIS A 104 -26.05 -19.13 -4.89
N ASP A 105 -25.67 -18.09 -4.14
CA ASP A 105 -25.77 -16.71 -4.57
C ASP A 105 -24.53 -15.94 -4.08
N GLU A 106 -23.71 -15.47 -5.02
CA GLU A 106 -22.52 -14.66 -4.72
C GLU A 106 -22.91 -13.27 -4.18
N ASN A 107 -24.03 -12.71 -4.65
CA ASN A 107 -24.53 -11.41 -4.21
C ASN A 107 -25.17 -11.48 -2.81
N ALA A 108 -25.50 -12.69 -2.32
CA ALA A 108 -26.05 -12.86 -0.97
C ALA A 108 -25.07 -12.41 0.12
N ILE A 109 -23.76 -12.37 -0.16
CA ILE A 109 -22.75 -11.81 0.76
C ILE A 109 -23.02 -10.33 0.96
N ASP A 110 -23.02 -9.58 -0.13
CA ASP A 110 -23.14 -8.12 -0.12
C ASP A 110 -24.51 -7.68 0.41
N GLU A 111 -25.57 -8.39 0.02
CA GLU A 111 -26.90 -8.13 0.54
C GLU A 111 -26.97 -8.33 2.06
N GLN A 112 -26.35 -9.40 2.59
CA GLN A 112 -26.35 -9.67 4.02
C GLN A 112 -25.51 -8.65 4.79
N LEU A 113 -24.34 -8.27 4.27
CA LEU A 113 -23.48 -7.25 4.87
C LEU A 113 -24.14 -5.86 4.85
N ASN A 114 -24.84 -5.51 3.78
CA ASN A 114 -25.57 -4.25 3.71
C ASN A 114 -26.72 -4.22 4.71
N LYS A 115 -27.49 -5.31 4.85
CA LYS A 115 -28.55 -5.40 5.86
C LYS A 115 -28.03 -5.27 7.29
N THR A 116 -26.91 -5.92 7.62
CA THR A 116 -26.32 -5.78 8.95
C THR A 116 -25.79 -4.37 9.18
N TYR A 117 -25.14 -3.78 8.18
CA TYR A 117 -24.68 -2.40 8.22
C TYR A 117 -25.83 -1.42 8.46
N GLU A 118 -26.90 -1.48 7.67
CA GLU A 118 -28.09 -0.61 7.79
C GLU A 118 -28.72 -0.69 9.18
N ARG A 119 -28.80 -1.91 9.75
CA ARG A 119 -29.30 -2.12 11.12
C ARG A 119 -28.38 -1.46 12.17
N PHE A 120 -27.07 -1.45 11.95
CA PHE A 120 -26.09 -0.90 12.89
C PHE A 120 -25.92 0.62 12.81
N VAL A 121 -26.16 1.23 11.64
CA VAL A 121 -26.02 2.68 11.40
C VAL A 121 -26.71 3.56 12.45
N PRO A 122 -28.00 3.39 12.80
CA PRO A 122 -28.66 4.28 13.75
C PRO A 122 -28.04 4.22 15.15
N GLU A 123 -27.70 3.01 15.63
CA GLU A 123 -27.03 2.82 16.93
C GLU A 123 -25.65 3.48 16.94
N ARG A 124 -24.86 3.23 15.89
CA ARG A 124 -23.53 3.82 15.73
C ARG A 124 -23.61 5.34 15.78
N ASP A 125 -24.52 5.94 15.01
CA ASP A 125 -24.66 7.38 14.92
C ASP A 125 -25.13 7.98 16.26
N ALA A 126 -26.09 7.34 16.93
CA ALA A 126 -26.54 7.75 18.27
C ALA A 126 -25.39 7.72 19.29
N VAL A 127 -24.56 6.67 19.29
CA VAL A 127 -23.42 6.55 20.21
C VAL A 127 -22.34 7.61 19.90
N ILE A 128 -22.00 7.82 18.63
CA ILE A 128 -21.02 8.84 18.22
C ILE A 128 -21.51 10.23 18.63
N GLN A 129 -22.77 10.55 18.36
CA GLN A 129 -23.34 11.85 18.70
C GLN A 129 -23.38 12.08 20.22
N LYS A 130 -23.81 11.09 21.00
CA LYS A 130 -23.80 11.13 22.47
C LYS A 130 -22.42 11.42 23.04
N TRP A 131 -21.37 10.78 22.51
CA TRP A 131 -19.99 11.00 22.99
C TRP A 131 -19.41 12.31 22.49
N PHE A 132 -19.75 12.75 21.28
CA PHE A 132 -19.39 14.06 20.79
C PHE A 132 -19.96 15.16 21.70
N GLU A 133 -21.25 15.11 22.02
CA GLU A 133 -21.89 16.09 22.91
C GLU A 133 -21.27 16.10 24.31
N ARG A 134 -20.99 14.91 24.86
CA ARG A 134 -20.31 14.77 26.17
C ARG A 134 -18.90 15.34 26.19
N THR A 135 -18.17 15.26 25.08
CA THR A 135 -16.75 15.69 25.01
C THR A 135 -16.58 17.11 24.49
N ARG A 136 -17.60 17.68 23.85
CA ARG A 136 -17.61 19.04 23.27
C ARG A 136 -17.19 20.12 24.28
N GLY A 137 -17.61 20.01 25.53
CA GLY A 137 -17.27 20.97 26.59
C GLY A 137 -15.81 20.89 27.08
N PHE A 138 -15.16 19.73 26.95
CA PHE A 138 -13.80 19.48 27.45
C PHE A 138 -12.71 19.81 26.41
N ALA A 139 -13.08 19.91 25.13
CA ALA A 139 -12.14 20.16 24.02
C ALA A 139 -11.65 21.62 23.93
N LYS A 140 -12.27 22.56 24.65
CA LYS A 140 -11.97 24.01 24.59
C LYS A 140 -10.58 24.40 25.09
N GLN A 141 -9.86 23.53 25.80
CA GLN A 141 -8.57 23.91 26.38
C GLN A 141 -7.35 23.74 25.48
N ASN A 142 -7.43 23.00 24.36
CA ASN A 142 -6.19 22.55 23.71
C ASN A 142 -6.02 22.67 22.19
N LYS A 143 -6.94 23.19 21.37
CA LYS A 143 -6.62 23.49 19.94
C LYS A 143 -7.41 24.65 19.35
N THR A 144 -6.69 25.58 18.73
CA THR A 144 -7.20 26.67 17.90
C THR A 144 -7.67 26.14 16.53
N ASN A 145 -8.85 26.60 16.10
CA ASN A 145 -9.34 26.62 14.71
C ASN A 145 -9.72 25.31 13.99
N LEU A 146 -9.97 24.19 14.68
CA LEU A 146 -10.78 23.13 14.06
C LEU A 146 -12.25 23.47 14.27
N VAL A 147 -12.97 23.72 13.18
CA VAL A 147 -14.44 23.94 13.18
C VAL A 147 -15.08 22.83 14.01
N GLU A 148 -15.93 23.18 15.00
CA GLU A 148 -16.64 22.26 15.89
C GLU A 148 -17.73 21.45 15.16
N GLN A 149 -17.41 20.82 14.04
CA GLN A 149 -18.33 19.92 13.35
C GLN A 149 -18.37 18.57 14.06
N SER A 150 -19.57 18.01 14.21
CA SER A 150 -19.75 16.63 14.69
C SER A 150 -18.98 15.66 13.77
N PRO A 151 -18.33 14.62 14.32
CA PRO A 151 -17.68 13.57 13.52
C PRO A 151 -18.60 12.99 12.45
N LEU A 152 -19.91 12.91 12.71
CA LEU A 152 -20.89 12.44 11.73
C LEU A 152 -21.01 13.35 10.52
N VAL A 153 -20.94 14.68 10.72
CA VAL A 153 -20.97 15.66 9.63
C VAL A 153 -19.70 15.53 8.80
N GLN A 154 -18.53 15.43 9.44
CA GLN A 154 -17.26 15.23 8.75
C GLN A 154 -17.25 13.93 7.94
N ILE A 155 -17.77 12.83 8.50
CA ILE A 155 -17.91 11.56 7.78
C ILE A 155 -18.82 11.74 6.57
N LYS A 156 -19.98 12.38 6.72
CA LYS A 156 -20.91 12.64 5.59
C LYS A 156 -20.29 13.51 4.50
N GLU A 157 -19.57 14.56 4.87
CA GLU A 157 -18.87 15.43 3.92
C GLU A 157 -17.79 14.66 3.15
N ILE A 158 -16.98 13.84 3.84
CA ILE A 158 -15.97 13.00 3.19
C ILE A 158 -16.62 11.97 2.26
N MET A 159 -17.71 11.33 2.72
CA MET A 159 -18.44 10.32 1.95
C MET A 159 -19.26 10.90 0.80
N SER A 160 -19.48 12.23 0.75
CA SER A 160 -20.15 12.90 -0.38
C SER A 160 -19.34 12.86 -1.68
N LEU A 161 -18.03 12.59 -1.59
CA LEU A 161 -17.11 12.50 -2.73
C LEU A 161 -16.46 11.11 -2.81
N PRO A 162 -17.24 10.03 -3.04
CA PRO A 162 -16.72 8.67 -3.03
C PRO A 162 -15.67 8.43 -4.11
N ASP A 163 -15.85 9.00 -5.30
CA ASP A 163 -14.91 8.87 -6.43
C ASP A 163 -13.50 9.36 -6.06
N ARG A 164 -13.42 10.42 -5.26
CA ARG A 164 -12.15 10.97 -4.80
C ARG A 164 -11.44 9.98 -3.87
N LEU A 165 -12.19 9.28 -3.03
CA LEU A 165 -11.64 8.28 -2.11
C LEU A 165 -11.15 7.06 -2.87
N ILE A 166 -11.93 6.56 -3.83
CA ILE A 166 -11.58 5.43 -4.69
C ILE A 166 -10.32 5.73 -5.50
N LYS A 167 -10.25 6.89 -6.16
CA LYS A 167 -9.07 7.29 -6.93
C LYS A 167 -7.82 7.39 -6.06
N ARG A 168 -7.98 7.86 -4.82
CA ARG A 168 -6.89 7.99 -3.85
C ARG A 168 -6.34 6.63 -3.42
N THR A 169 -7.16 5.58 -3.37
CA THR A 169 -6.71 4.21 -3.09
C THR A 169 -6.16 3.50 -4.33
N GLN A 170 -6.57 3.91 -5.54
CA GLN A 170 -6.11 3.33 -6.81
C GLN A 170 -4.83 3.99 -7.36
N THR A 171 -4.30 5.00 -6.68
CA THR A 171 -3.09 5.70 -7.12
C THR A 171 -1.85 4.96 -6.60
N SER A 172 -1.06 4.40 -7.51
CA SER A 172 0.22 3.75 -7.15
C SER A 172 1.22 4.76 -6.56
N ARG A 173 1.64 4.51 -5.32
CA ARG A 173 2.72 5.24 -4.63
C ARG A 173 4.06 4.51 -4.68
N ILE A 174 4.00 3.21 -4.94
CA ILE A 174 5.12 2.27 -5.00
C ILE A 174 4.97 1.49 -6.30
N ASP A 175 6.09 1.24 -6.96
CA ASP A 175 6.13 0.35 -8.12
C ASP A 175 5.93 -1.09 -7.61
N TYR A 176 4.83 -1.73 -8.01
CA TYR A 176 4.51 -3.11 -7.65
C TYR A 176 5.07 -4.05 -8.71
N ASP A 177 5.91 -4.99 -8.31
CA ASP A 177 6.35 -6.08 -9.19
C ASP A 177 5.24 -7.13 -9.26
N LEU A 178 4.60 -7.23 -10.43
CA LEU A 178 3.55 -8.24 -10.67
C LEU A 178 4.20 -9.63 -10.77
N ILE A 179 3.59 -10.62 -10.12
CA ILE A 179 4.07 -12.02 -10.09
C ILE A 179 4.04 -12.65 -11.50
N CYS A 180 3.14 -12.19 -12.37
CA CYS A 180 3.11 -12.52 -13.78
C CYS A 180 2.75 -11.24 -14.57
N PRO A 181 3.75 -10.53 -15.13
CA PRO A 181 3.49 -9.37 -15.98
C PRO A 181 2.76 -9.83 -17.24
N PRO A 182 1.77 -9.08 -17.74
CA PRO A 182 1.15 -9.40 -19.03
C PRO A 182 2.23 -9.44 -20.12
N SER A 183 2.10 -10.37 -21.08
CA SER A 183 3.10 -10.70 -22.11
C SER A 183 3.49 -9.55 -23.05
N SER A 184 2.84 -8.38 -22.91
CA SER A 184 3.19 -7.15 -23.60
C SER A 184 4.08 -6.29 -22.69
N PRO A 185 5.28 -5.88 -23.13
CA PRO A 185 6.10 -4.94 -22.39
C PRO A 185 5.41 -3.57 -22.45
N SER A 186 4.54 -3.27 -21.48
CA SER A 186 4.21 -1.88 -21.18
C SER A 186 5.47 -1.27 -20.56
N HIS A 187 6.32 -0.71 -21.42
CA HIS A 187 7.43 0.12 -21.00
C HIS A 187 6.95 1.07 -19.89
N PRO A 188 7.61 1.15 -18.72
CA PRO A 188 7.43 2.26 -17.83
C PRO A 188 8.17 3.45 -18.44
N GLU A 189 7.61 3.97 -19.55
CA GLU A 189 7.90 5.32 -19.98
C GLU A 189 7.66 6.19 -18.76
N THR A 190 8.73 6.89 -18.35
CA THR A 190 8.77 7.85 -17.27
C THR A 190 7.85 9.03 -17.63
N SER A 191 6.55 8.78 -17.62
CA SER A 191 5.52 9.79 -17.81
C SER A 191 5.27 10.41 -16.45
N THR A 192 5.60 11.69 -16.36
CA THR A 192 5.39 12.56 -15.19
C THR A 192 3.93 12.91 -14.96
N ASP A 193 2.99 12.24 -15.65
CA ASP A 193 1.56 12.50 -15.56
C ASP A 193 0.92 11.60 -14.50
N LEU A 194 0.16 12.21 -13.59
CA LEU A 194 -0.52 11.51 -12.49
C LEU A 194 -1.64 10.59 -12.99
N THR A 195 -2.05 10.71 -14.25
CA THR A 195 -3.13 9.95 -14.88
C THR A 195 -2.71 8.55 -15.32
N THR A 196 -1.42 8.31 -15.57
CA THR A 196 -0.88 6.98 -15.94
C THR A 196 -0.59 6.06 -14.74
N LYS A 197 -0.79 6.55 -13.50
CA LYS A 197 -0.55 5.77 -12.25
C LYS A 197 -1.81 5.24 -11.59
N MET A 198 -2.97 5.37 -12.23
CA MET A 198 -4.25 4.97 -11.66
C MET A 198 -4.64 3.59 -12.17
N ASN A 199 -4.58 2.59 -11.30
CA ASN A 199 -4.93 1.21 -11.62
C ASN A 199 -6.22 0.86 -10.86
N PRO A 200 -7.33 0.53 -11.55
CA PRO A 200 -8.62 0.28 -10.90
C PRO A 200 -8.58 -0.91 -9.94
N GLU A 201 -7.73 -1.89 -10.23
CA GLU A 201 -7.51 -3.12 -9.46
C GLU A 201 -6.56 -2.94 -8.26
N LEU A 202 -5.95 -1.75 -8.12
CA LEU A 202 -5.01 -1.48 -7.04
C LEU A 202 -5.75 -0.97 -5.79
N PHE A 203 -5.38 -1.52 -4.63
CA PHE A 203 -5.80 -0.98 -3.34
C PHE A 203 -4.61 -0.53 -2.49
N ASP A 204 -4.41 0.78 -2.37
CA ASP A 204 -3.38 1.43 -1.54
C ASP A 204 -4.02 2.36 -0.51
N ASP A 205 -4.07 1.90 0.75
CA ASP A 205 -4.52 2.68 1.89
C ASP A 205 -3.37 3.16 2.79
N GLY A 206 -2.16 3.33 2.23
CA GLY A 206 -0.94 3.60 2.98
C GLY A 206 -1.02 4.80 3.95
N ASP A 207 -1.74 5.87 3.60
CA ASP A 207 -1.95 7.01 4.52
C ASP A 207 -2.74 6.62 5.77
N PHE A 208 -3.78 5.81 5.58
CA PHE A 208 -4.62 5.32 6.67
C PHE A 208 -3.83 4.33 7.54
N TYR A 209 -3.11 3.40 6.92
CA TYR A 209 -2.19 2.50 7.62
C TYR A 209 -1.17 3.26 8.47
N HIS A 210 -0.54 4.31 7.93
CA HIS A 210 0.45 5.09 8.67
C HIS A 210 -0.16 5.92 9.80
N GLN A 211 -1.41 6.35 9.67
CA GLN A 211 -2.15 6.99 10.76
C GLN A 211 -2.43 5.99 11.89
N LEU A 212 -2.93 4.80 11.56
CA LEU A 212 -3.18 3.72 12.53
C LEU A 212 -1.89 3.26 13.22
N LEU A 213 -0.81 3.09 12.47
CA LEU A 213 0.49 2.70 13.02
C LEU A 213 1.04 3.76 13.97
N ARG A 214 0.87 5.05 13.64
CA ARG A 214 1.24 6.16 14.54
C ARG A 214 0.46 6.09 15.85
N GLU A 215 -0.86 5.93 15.77
CA GLU A 215 -1.72 5.86 16.96
C GLU A 215 -1.37 4.63 17.81
N TYR A 216 -1.12 3.48 17.18
CA TYR A 216 -0.69 2.26 17.86
C TYR A 216 0.62 2.46 18.62
N ILE A 217 1.63 3.05 17.96
CA ILE A 217 2.92 3.35 18.59
C ILE A 217 2.74 4.34 19.73
N GLU A 218 2.02 5.45 19.51
CA GLU A 218 1.77 6.48 20.52
C GLU A 218 1.14 5.88 21.80
N ARG A 219 0.12 5.03 21.63
CA ARG A 219 -0.52 4.32 22.75
C ARG A 219 0.44 3.38 23.47
N LYS A 220 1.20 2.55 22.76
CA LYS A 220 2.18 1.65 23.39
C LYS A 220 3.30 2.42 24.09
N THR A 221 3.74 3.54 23.53
CA THR A 221 4.80 4.38 24.10
C THR A 221 4.35 5.24 25.28
N SER A 222 3.07 5.61 25.37
CA SER A 222 2.54 6.35 26.51
C SER A 222 2.63 5.62 27.86
N SER A 223 2.84 4.29 27.82
CA SER A 223 3.08 3.46 29.00
C SER A 223 4.56 3.22 29.30
N ILE A 224 5.48 3.70 28.44
CA ILE A 224 6.93 3.54 28.60
C ILE A 224 7.47 4.77 29.33
N THR A 225 8.05 4.58 30.51
CA THR A 225 8.61 5.68 31.32
C THR A 225 10.04 6.05 30.90
N ASP A 226 10.71 5.22 30.09
CA ASP A 226 12.11 5.37 29.69
C ASP A 226 12.28 6.38 28.51
N PRO A 227 12.95 7.53 28.73
CA PRO A 227 13.12 8.59 27.73
C PRO A 227 13.89 8.14 26.46
N GLU A 228 14.83 7.20 26.59
CA GLU A 228 15.63 6.75 25.44
C GLU A 228 14.81 5.93 24.45
N GLN A 229 13.91 5.07 24.93
CA GLN A 229 13.05 4.24 24.08
C GLN A 229 12.02 5.09 23.34
N ILE A 230 11.50 6.12 23.99
CA ILE A 230 10.62 7.12 23.37
C ILE A 230 11.35 7.82 22.22
N SER A 231 12.59 8.28 22.45
CA SER A 231 13.39 8.97 21.42
C SER A 231 13.67 8.10 20.18
N LYS A 232 13.98 6.81 20.38
CA LYS A 232 14.22 5.83 19.31
C LYS A 232 12.95 5.60 18.48
N HIS A 233 11.79 5.50 19.12
CA HIS A 233 10.51 5.36 18.43
C HIS A 233 10.13 6.59 17.61
N TRP A 234 10.29 7.81 18.16
CA TRP A 234 10.03 9.04 17.40
C TRP A 234 10.95 9.16 16.17
N ALA A 235 12.21 8.73 16.30
CA ALA A 235 13.14 8.67 15.17
C ALA A 235 12.69 7.68 14.09
N GLN A 236 12.20 6.49 14.45
CA GLN A 236 11.64 5.50 13.51
C GLN A 236 10.39 6.06 12.80
N LEU A 237 9.49 6.71 13.52
CA LEU A 237 8.28 7.31 12.97
C LEU A 237 8.58 8.46 11.99
N ARG A 238 9.67 9.20 12.24
CA ARG A 238 10.17 10.24 11.32
C ARG A 238 10.76 9.62 10.05
N LYS A 239 11.46 8.49 10.15
CA LYS A 239 11.99 7.73 8.99
C LYS A 239 10.86 7.16 8.11
N LEU A 240 9.75 6.73 8.69
CA LEU A 240 8.58 6.28 7.92
C LEU A 240 7.98 7.42 7.07
N ARG A 241 7.90 8.64 7.62
CA ARG A 241 7.44 9.83 6.88
C ARG A 241 8.35 10.23 5.72
N THR A 242 9.66 10.04 5.86
CA THR A 242 10.61 10.40 4.80
C THR A 242 10.55 9.44 3.61
N LYS A 243 10.19 8.17 3.82
CA LYS A 243 10.02 7.19 2.74
C LYS A 243 8.77 7.43 1.87
N LEU A 244 7.78 8.16 2.38
CA LEU A 244 6.57 8.54 1.63
C LEU A 244 6.81 9.74 0.69
N LYS A 245 7.84 10.55 0.97
CA LYS A 245 8.25 11.57 0.00
C LYS A 245 8.91 10.83 -1.16
N LYS A 246 8.35 11.01 -2.37
CA LYS A 246 9.00 10.57 -3.62
C LYS A 246 10.48 10.94 -3.52
N ASN A 247 11.36 9.98 -3.84
CA ASN A 247 12.80 10.21 -3.97
C ASN A 247 13.03 11.14 -5.18
N LEU A 248 12.65 12.41 -5.03
CA LEU A 248 12.92 13.45 -5.98
C LEU A 248 14.38 13.83 -5.79
N ASP A 249 15.17 13.65 -6.84
CA ASP A 249 16.56 14.06 -6.86
C ASP A 249 16.62 15.59 -6.72
N THR A 250 16.77 16.06 -5.48
CA THR A 250 16.81 17.50 -5.16
C THR A 250 18.06 18.19 -5.71
N LYS A 251 19.09 17.42 -6.13
CA LYS A 251 20.23 17.97 -6.87
C LYS A 251 19.91 18.16 -8.36
N ALA A 252 18.92 17.47 -8.90
CA ALA A 252 18.51 17.58 -10.30
C ALA A 252 17.76 18.89 -10.62
N SER A 253 17.11 19.52 -9.65
CA SER A 253 16.29 20.73 -9.88
C SER A 253 17.09 21.99 -10.21
N LYS A 254 18.44 21.94 -10.13
CA LYS A 254 19.30 23.08 -10.42
C LYS A 254 20.62 22.69 -11.11
N ASP A 255 20.56 21.70 -11.99
CA ASP A 255 21.66 21.25 -12.86
C ASP A 255 22.97 20.86 -12.14
N ARG A 256 22.87 20.46 -10.86
CA ARG A 256 24.02 20.00 -10.05
C ARG A 256 24.38 18.53 -10.31
N LYS A 257 23.75 17.90 -11.30
CA LYS A 257 23.95 16.52 -11.71
C LYS A 257 23.98 16.46 -13.24
N ILE A 258 25.06 15.92 -13.80
CA ILE A 258 25.23 15.76 -15.24
C ILE A 258 24.19 14.76 -15.74
N ARG A 259 23.44 15.14 -16.79
CA ARG A 259 22.50 14.27 -17.49
C ARG A 259 22.91 14.13 -18.93
N TYR A 260 22.93 12.89 -19.42
CA TYR A 260 23.24 12.59 -20.81
C TYR A 260 21.97 12.72 -21.66
N ASN A 261 21.49 13.96 -21.81
CA ASN A 261 20.35 14.29 -22.66
C ASN A 261 20.85 15.03 -23.91
N VAL A 262 20.35 14.65 -25.08
CA VAL A 262 20.74 15.30 -26.34
C VAL A 262 19.98 16.64 -26.48
N HIS A 263 20.71 17.75 -26.42
CA HIS A 263 20.16 19.08 -26.64
C HIS A 263 20.03 19.39 -28.14
N LYS A 264 18.82 19.35 -28.69
CA LYS A 264 18.55 19.54 -30.14
C LYS A 264 19.18 20.80 -30.75
N LYS A 265 19.23 21.91 -30.00
CA LYS A 265 19.84 23.18 -30.45
C LYS A 265 21.37 23.16 -30.51
N LEU A 266 22.01 22.21 -29.82
CA LEU A 266 23.48 22.06 -29.77
C LEU A 266 23.98 20.95 -30.70
N ILE A 267 23.07 20.21 -31.36
CA ILE A 267 23.43 19.24 -32.39
C ILE A 267 24.02 20.00 -33.58
N ASN A 268 25.15 19.52 -34.10
CA ASN A 268 25.86 20.11 -35.24
C ASN A 268 26.29 21.59 -35.03
N TYR A 269 26.52 22.00 -33.78
CA TYR A 269 26.94 23.37 -33.48
C TYR A 269 28.27 23.74 -34.15
N MET A 270 29.22 22.81 -34.18
CA MET A 270 30.51 22.97 -34.88
C MET A 270 30.96 21.63 -35.47
N ALA A 271 31.62 21.68 -36.63
CA ALA A 271 32.33 20.54 -37.18
C ALA A 271 33.65 20.32 -36.42
N PRO A 272 34.09 19.07 -36.18
CA PRO A 272 35.41 18.80 -35.62
C PRO A 272 36.50 19.34 -36.56
N ILE A 273 37.36 20.22 -36.04
CA ILE A 273 38.53 20.72 -36.76
C ILE A 273 39.75 20.23 -35.99
N ASP A 274 40.54 19.37 -36.62
CA ASP A 274 41.83 19.00 -36.04
C ASP A 274 42.80 20.17 -36.22
N ARG A 275 43.29 20.69 -35.09
CA ARG A 275 44.31 21.75 -35.03
C ARG A 275 45.64 21.21 -34.50
N CYS A 276 45.74 19.90 -34.29
CA CYS A 276 46.96 19.32 -33.77
C CYS A 276 48.02 19.23 -34.87
N SER A 277 49.20 19.77 -34.59
CA SER A 277 50.37 19.67 -35.48
C SER A 277 51.17 18.38 -35.28
N PHE A 278 50.90 17.62 -34.21
CA PHE A 278 51.62 16.39 -33.89
C PHE A 278 50.96 15.20 -34.56
N THR A 279 51.78 14.31 -35.10
CA THR A 279 51.31 13.01 -35.58
C THR A 279 50.87 12.14 -34.41
N ASP A 280 50.00 11.18 -34.68
CA ASP A 280 49.48 10.30 -33.64
C ASP A 280 50.57 9.41 -33.02
N GLU A 281 51.64 9.07 -33.76
CA GLU A 281 52.79 8.36 -33.20
C GLU A 281 53.51 9.22 -32.16
N ALA A 282 53.75 10.51 -32.48
CA ALA A 282 54.44 11.43 -31.57
C ALA A 282 53.64 11.68 -30.28
N LYS A 283 52.29 11.76 -30.39
CA LYS A 283 51.41 11.85 -29.20
C LYS A 283 51.54 10.61 -28.33
N THR A 284 51.48 9.44 -28.96
CA THR A 284 51.51 8.15 -28.26
C THR A 284 52.84 7.95 -27.54
N ASP A 285 53.95 8.26 -28.19
CA ASP A 285 55.29 8.20 -27.61
C ASP A 285 55.43 9.16 -26.42
N LEU A 286 55.00 10.41 -26.59
CA LEU A 286 55.00 11.42 -25.54
C LEU A 286 54.20 10.98 -24.29
N PHE A 287 52.97 10.50 -24.47
CA PHE A 287 52.14 10.03 -23.35
C PHE A 287 52.64 8.74 -22.72
N SER A 288 53.33 7.89 -23.48
CA SER A 288 53.99 6.70 -22.95
C SER A 288 55.21 7.05 -22.09
N SER A 289 55.89 8.15 -22.40
CA SER A 289 57.09 8.63 -21.69
C SER A 289 56.77 9.51 -20.48
N LEU A 290 55.57 10.12 -20.43
CA LEU A 290 55.19 11.20 -19.48
C LEU A 290 55.33 10.84 -17.99
N PHE A 291 55.20 9.55 -17.63
CA PHE A 291 55.30 9.09 -16.23
C PHE A 291 56.28 7.92 -16.03
N GLY A 292 57.28 7.79 -16.91
CA GLY A 292 58.46 6.95 -16.64
C GLY A 292 58.26 5.44 -16.74
N THR A 293 57.27 4.96 -17.48
CA THR A 293 57.16 3.54 -17.85
C THR A 293 57.62 3.33 -19.28
N ASN A 294 58.94 3.30 -19.48
CA ASN A 294 59.52 2.79 -20.73
C ASN A 294 59.07 1.33 -20.93
N LYS A 295 58.01 1.10 -21.71
CA LYS A 295 57.79 -0.22 -22.30
C LYS A 295 58.78 -0.35 -23.46
N LEU A 296 59.97 -0.88 -23.17
CA LEU A 296 60.86 -1.37 -24.20
C LEU A 296 60.17 -2.48 -25.01
N SER A 297 60.08 -2.24 -26.32
CA SER A 297 60.07 -3.18 -27.44
C SER A 297 59.17 -4.43 -27.39
N THR A 298 58.21 -4.49 -28.31
CA THR A 298 57.96 -5.72 -29.07
C THR A 298 57.87 -5.36 -30.54
N ILE A 299 59.03 -5.35 -31.19
CA ILE A 299 59.12 -5.60 -32.62
C ILE A 299 59.05 -7.12 -32.74
N ASP A 300 58.02 -7.66 -33.38
CA ASP A 300 58.17 -8.82 -34.23
C ASP A 300 57.08 -8.84 -35.33
N THR A 301 57.55 -8.45 -36.50
CA THR A 301 57.11 -8.71 -37.86
C THR A 301 56.26 -9.96 -38.05
N GLN A 302 55.04 -9.83 -38.58
CA GLN A 302 54.49 -10.79 -39.56
C GLN A 302 53.71 -10.05 -40.66
N GLN A 303 54.37 -9.96 -41.82
CA GLN A 303 53.82 -10.03 -43.18
C GLN A 303 52.29 -10.04 -43.32
N THR A 304 51.72 -8.96 -43.85
CA THR A 304 50.44 -9.01 -44.56
C THR A 304 50.71 -9.22 -46.06
N SER A 305 50.55 -10.46 -46.51
CA SER A 305 50.30 -10.79 -47.90
C SER A 305 48.85 -10.42 -48.25
N ALA A 306 48.70 -9.47 -49.17
CA ALA A 306 47.78 -9.47 -50.31
C ALA A 306 46.34 -10.04 -50.14
N VAL A 307 45.38 -9.15 -50.49
CA VAL A 307 44.19 -9.41 -51.33
C VAL A 307 42.94 -10.00 -50.64
N ASN A 308 41.94 -9.15 -50.38
CA ASN A 308 40.75 -9.08 -51.26
C ASN A 308 39.78 -7.96 -50.87
N ASP A 309 39.39 -7.21 -51.90
CA ASP A 309 38.22 -6.35 -51.98
C ASP A 309 36.96 -7.02 -51.44
N ILE A 310 36.14 -6.30 -50.65
CA ILE A 310 34.67 -6.26 -50.83
C ILE A 310 34.16 -4.86 -50.44
N ARG A 311 33.73 -4.11 -51.45
CA ARG A 311 32.76 -3.00 -51.36
C ARG A 311 31.44 -3.52 -50.82
N ILE A 312 30.82 -2.82 -49.88
CA ILE A 312 29.37 -2.89 -49.67
C ILE A 312 28.80 -1.47 -49.72
N ILE A 313 27.76 -1.34 -50.55
CA ILE A 313 26.83 -0.23 -50.69
C ILE A 313 26.13 0.03 -49.37
#